data_AF-A0A969NS31-F1
#
_entry.id   AF-A0A969NS31-F1
#
_cell.length_a   1.000
_cell.length_b   1.000
_cell.length_c   1.000
_cell.angle_alpha   90.00
_cell.angle_beta   90.00
_cell.angle_gamma   90.00
#
_symmetry.space_group_name_H-M   'P 1'
#
loop_
_entity.id
_entity.type
_entity.pdbx_description
1 polymer ?
#
loop_
_entity_poly.entity_id
_entity_poly.type
_entity_poly.pdbx_seq_one_letter_code
_entity_poly.pdbx_strand_id
1 'polypeptide(L)'
;MRAKYPQLNYQELVKDLTVEFIRDSQNQKNVLSVTYKHANKQQVSDVIKVLTQIYLDYSANTRSEGIKRGIDVLDFQIPRVTKDIERLENKMQRLRDEYNFIEPDVSLTPIADRTELINQEQDQVTSELQQLRLKLRNLEYELSNQPTTSPTAIDLATPRYQGLLNQLREIDIKLSQKSTIYSDQNAEIQVLKEERQRIVSLIEQAAEIIQQKLVNDIKTLENRQRLAQSQSAKLQSQLKNWSTVSDDYTKFQQDLDIAKSQLNEFKRKKETLLVDEAKQQSPWQLLAPAEEPQSNDIGVNNRLLLGSSLGLMLGLGIALMLDKTQKTIYSSAKIEEVTNLPILGHIPHTPKRKQLQLFAPAKGSIDLKRLPSRISIVSQTTKDS
;
A
#
# COMPACT_ATOMS: atom_id res chain seq x y z
N MET A 1 -25.32 -10.36 45.85
CA MET A 1 -26.17 -11.23 45.02
C MET A 1 -26.29 -12.65 45.56
N ARG A 2 -25.22 -13.45 45.69
CA ARG A 2 -25.29 -14.82 46.23
C ARG A 2 -25.91 -14.96 47.63
N ALA A 3 -25.69 -13.99 48.52
CA ALA A 3 -26.30 -14.00 49.86
C ALA A 3 -27.82 -13.76 49.85
N LYS A 4 -28.35 -13.06 48.82
CA LYS A 4 -29.78 -12.74 48.69
C LYS A 4 -30.52 -13.76 47.81
N TYR A 5 -29.83 -14.35 46.83
CA TYR A 5 -30.35 -15.37 45.91
C TYR A 5 -29.35 -16.54 45.83
N PRO A 6 -29.46 -17.54 46.71
CA PRO A 6 -28.50 -18.66 46.78
C PRO A 6 -28.51 -19.56 45.54
N GLN A 7 -29.65 -19.65 44.85
CA GLN A 7 -29.80 -20.47 43.64
C GLN A 7 -29.14 -19.82 42.42
N LEU A 8 -29.06 -18.48 42.39
CA LEU A 8 -28.52 -17.71 41.26
C LEU A 8 -27.05 -18.06 41.00
N ASN A 9 -26.85 -18.92 40.01
CA ASN A 9 -25.54 -19.35 39.51
C ASN A 9 -25.34 -18.87 38.06
N TYR A 10 -24.13 -19.06 37.53
CA TYR A 10 -23.78 -18.58 36.20
C TYR A 10 -24.65 -19.20 35.08
N GLN A 11 -24.95 -20.49 35.17
CA GLN A 11 -25.74 -21.18 34.15
C GLN A 11 -27.18 -20.68 34.13
N GLU A 12 -27.78 -20.48 35.30
CA GLU A 12 -29.11 -19.87 35.43
C GLU A 12 -29.15 -18.43 34.92
N LEU A 13 -28.12 -17.63 35.26
CA LEU A 13 -28.03 -16.24 34.81
C LEU A 13 -27.98 -16.15 33.29
N VAL A 14 -27.12 -16.94 32.63
CA VAL A 14 -26.95 -16.91 31.18
C VAL A 14 -28.19 -17.44 30.46
N LYS A 15 -28.84 -18.47 31.00
CA LYS A 15 -30.08 -19.03 30.43
C LYS A 15 -31.19 -17.98 30.34
N ASP A 16 -31.27 -17.13 31.35
CA ASP A 16 -32.35 -16.16 31.53
C ASP A 16 -31.98 -14.74 31.03
N LEU A 17 -30.75 -14.55 30.55
CA LEU A 17 -30.23 -13.30 30.01
C LEU A 17 -30.19 -13.34 28.48
N THR A 18 -30.75 -12.32 27.84
CA THR A 18 -30.68 -12.13 26.38
C THR A 18 -30.03 -10.77 26.10
N VAL A 19 -29.01 -10.76 25.25
CA VAL A 19 -28.28 -9.56 24.87
C VAL A 19 -28.41 -9.39 23.35
N GLU A 20 -29.00 -8.28 22.92
CA GLU A 20 -29.26 -7.99 21.52
C GLU A 20 -28.66 -6.64 21.14
N PHE A 21 -28.08 -6.57 19.95
CA PHE A 21 -27.56 -5.33 19.41
C PHE A 21 -28.61 -4.69 18.51
N ILE A 22 -29.20 -3.58 18.95
CA ILE A 22 -30.19 -2.85 18.17
C ILE A 22 -29.43 -1.90 17.25
N ARG A 23 -29.53 -2.15 15.95
CA ARG A 23 -29.03 -1.26 14.88
C ARG A 23 -30.21 -0.51 14.29
N ASP A 24 -30.07 0.80 14.07
CA ASP A 24 -31.05 1.53 13.26
C ASP A 24 -30.84 1.26 11.76
N SER A 25 -31.83 1.63 10.94
CA SER A 25 -31.82 1.44 9.47
C SER A 25 -30.71 2.21 8.74
N GLN A 26 -29.97 3.10 9.43
CA GLN A 26 -28.83 3.87 8.92
C GLN A 26 -27.48 3.34 9.46
N ASN A 27 -27.50 2.31 10.31
CA ASN A 27 -26.33 1.71 10.94
C ASN A 27 -25.52 2.68 11.84
N GLN A 28 -26.17 3.73 12.39
CA GLN A 28 -25.48 4.81 13.11
C GLN A 28 -25.59 4.75 14.64
N LYS A 29 -26.55 3.98 15.19
CA LYS A 29 -26.69 3.81 16.64
C LYS A 29 -26.29 2.40 17.07
N ASN A 30 -25.28 2.34 17.93
CA ASN A 30 -24.81 1.14 18.61
C ASN A 30 -25.52 1.01 19.95
N VAL A 31 -26.73 0.45 20.00
CA VAL A 31 -27.49 0.28 21.25
C VAL A 31 -27.46 -1.18 21.69
N LEU A 32 -27.07 -1.43 22.94
CA LEU A 32 -27.11 -2.75 23.54
C LEU A 32 -28.40 -2.90 24.34
N SER A 33 -29.27 -3.82 23.93
CA SER A 33 -30.45 -4.22 24.67
C SER A 33 -30.12 -5.43 25.52
N VAL A 34 -30.39 -5.33 26.83
CA VAL A 34 -30.15 -6.42 27.79
C VAL A 34 -31.47 -6.74 28.46
N THR A 35 -31.95 -7.96 28.26
CA THR A 35 -33.20 -8.47 28.84
C THR A 35 -32.91 -9.60 29.81
N TYR A 36 -33.48 -9.57 31.01
CA TYR A 36 -33.38 -10.65 31.99
C TYR A 36 -34.78 -11.12 32.41
N LYS A 37 -35.06 -12.42 32.31
CA LYS A 37 -36.38 -13.01 32.56
C LYS A 37 -36.33 -14.01 33.71
N HIS A 38 -37.04 -13.75 34.81
CA HIS A 38 -37.08 -14.67 35.95
C HIS A 38 -38.44 -14.62 36.68
N ALA A 39 -38.80 -15.70 37.39
CA ALA A 39 -40.09 -15.80 38.08
C ALA A 39 -40.25 -14.82 39.26
N ASN A 40 -39.15 -14.44 39.90
CA ASN A 40 -39.13 -13.50 41.02
C ASN A 40 -38.92 -12.05 40.55
N LYS A 41 -39.96 -11.20 40.67
CA LYS A 41 -39.95 -9.77 40.30
C LYS A 41 -38.78 -9.00 40.95
N GLN A 42 -38.50 -9.24 42.23
CA GLN A 42 -37.41 -8.56 42.95
C GLN A 42 -36.04 -8.98 42.43
N GLN A 43 -35.87 -10.26 42.09
CA GLN A 43 -34.64 -10.77 41.52
C GLN A 43 -34.37 -10.16 40.14
N VAL A 44 -35.41 -10.00 39.30
CA VAL A 44 -35.26 -9.37 37.99
C VAL A 44 -34.71 -7.94 38.11
N SER A 45 -35.31 -7.13 38.98
CA SER A 45 -34.90 -5.74 39.21
C SER A 45 -33.49 -5.63 39.79
N ASP A 46 -33.17 -6.46 40.80
CA ASP A 46 -31.84 -6.45 41.42
C ASP A 46 -30.75 -6.88 40.42
N VAL A 47 -31.00 -7.92 39.62
CA VAL A 47 -30.04 -8.47 38.66
C VAL A 47 -29.76 -7.47 37.55
N ILE A 48 -30.79 -6.90 36.92
CA ILE A 48 -30.58 -5.96 35.80
C ILE A 48 -29.89 -4.67 36.27
N LYS A 49 -30.21 -4.17 37.46
CA LYS A 49 -29.55 -2.99 38.04
C LYS A 49 -28.06 -3.23 38.28
N VAL A 50 -27.72 -4.38 38.87
CA VAL A 50 -26.33 -4.75 39.15
C VAL A 50 -25.55 -5.02 37.87
N LEU A 51 -26.14 -5.74 36.89
CA LEU A 51 -25.51 -6.01 35.60
C LEU A 51 -25.23 -4.73 34.81
N THR A 52 -26.19 -3.80 34.77
CA THR A 52 -26.00 -2.50 34.13
C THR A 52 -24.81 -1.77 34.74
N GLN A 53 -24.75 -1.62 36.07
CA GLN A 53 -23.64 -0.93 36.73
C GLN A 53 -22.28 -1.61 36.45
N ILE A 54 -22.21 -2.95 36.60
CA ILE A 54 -20.98 -3.72 36.34
C ILE A 54 -20.51 -3.52 34.90
N TYR A 55 -21.41 -3.54 33.92
CA TYR A 55 -21.03 -3.35 32.52
C TYR A 55 -20.54 -1.92 32.24
N LEU A 56 -21.19 -0.90 32.81
CA LEU A 56 -20.74 0.49 32.70
C LEU A 56 -19.33 0.67 33.26
N ASP A 57 -19.07 0.13 34.46
CA ASP A 57 -17.77 0.21 35.12
C ASP A 57 -16.70 -0.60 34.35
N TYR A 58 -17.02 -1.83 33.95
CA TYR A 58 -16.12 -2.70 33.19
C TYR A 58 -15.73 -2.09 31.83
N SER A 59 -16.70 -1.53 31.10
CA SER A 59 -16.46 -0.96 29.78
C SER A 59 -15.63 0.32 29.84
N ALA A 60 -15.88 1.18 30.83
CA ALA A 60 -15.06 2.36 31.10
C ALA A 60 -13.61 1.97 31.44
N ASN A 61 -13.43 1.01 32.36
CA ASN A 61 -12.11 0.53 32.76
C ASN A 61 -11.35 -0.12 31.59
N THR A 62 -12.01 -1.00 30.82
CA THR A 62 -11.40 -1.69 29.68
C THR A 62 -10.93 -0.70 28.60
N ARG A 63 -11.74 0.32 28.29
CA ARG A 63 -11.35 1.37 27.34
C ARG A 63 -10.18 2.19 27.87
N SER A 64 -10.18 2.51 29.17
CA SER A 64 -9.09 3.24 29.82
C SER A 64 -7.78 2.48 29.76
N GLU A 65 -7.80 1.19 30.07
CA GLU A 65 -6.63 0.32 29.95
C GLU A 65 -6.11 0.23 28.51
N GLY A 66 -7.01 0.18 27.52
CA GLY A 66 -6.61 0.20 26.11
C GLY A 66 -5.88 1.48 25.71
N ILE A 67 -6.38 2.64 26.14
CA ILE A 67 -5.75 3.95 25.90
C ILE A 67 -4.39 4.03 26.59
N LYS A 68 -4.30 3.64 27.87
CA LYS A 68 -3.05 3.62 28.65
C LYS A 68 -1.98 2.76 27.99
N ARG A 69 -2.31 1.52 27.60
CA ARG A 69 -1.39 0.64 26.85
C ARG A 69 -0.92 1.29 25.54
N GLY A 70 -1.81 2.01 24.84
CA GLY A 70 -1.44 2.75 23.62
C GLY A 70 -0.44 3.88 23.91
N ILE A 71 -0.63 4.61 25.00
CA ILE A 71 0.30 5.66 25.47
C ILE A 71 1.63 5.03 25.86
N ASP A 72 1.64 3.93 26.62
CA ASP A 72 2.86 3.23 27.04
C ASP A 72 3.73 2.79 25.84
N VAL A 73 3.08 2.27 24.78
CA VAL A 73 3.78 1.93 23.53
C VAL A 73 4.42 3.17 22.90
N LEU A 74 3.71 4.29 22.84
CA LEU A 74 4.25 5.54 22.28
C LEU A 74 5.37 6.13 23.15
N ASP A 75 5.29 5.99 24.48
CA ASP A 75 6.33 6.39 25.42
C ASP A 75 7.62 5.60 25.23
N PHE A 76 7.52 4.35 24.78
CA PHE A 76 8.69 3.57 24.40
C PHE A 76 9.21 3.91 22.98
N GLN A 77 8.32 4.11 22.01
CA GLN A 77 8.70 4.30 20.61
C GLN A 77 9.25 5.71 20.32
N ILE A 78 8.69 6.76 20.95
CA ILE A 78 9.12 8.15 20.72
C ILE A 78 10.63 8.32 21.02
N PRO A 79 11.15 7.95 22.21
CA PRO A 79 12.58 8.07 22.50
C PRO A 79 13.46 7.23 21.57
N ARG A 80 12.97 6.07 21.11
CA ARG A 80 13.70 5.23 20.15
C ARG A 80 13.88 5.94 18.82
N VAL A 81 12.80 6.47 18.25
CA VAL A 81 12.85 7.23 16.99
C VAL A 81 13.69 8.51 17.14
N THR A 82 13.62 9.19 18.29
CA THR A 82 14.48 10.35 18.58
C THR A 82 15.97 9.97 18.54
N LYS A 83 16.37 8.86 19.18
CA LYS A 83 17.75 8.36 19.10
C LYS A 83 18.16 7.96 17.68
N ASP A 84 17.22 7.44 16.89
CA ASP A 84 17.47 7.10 15.50
C ASP A 84 17.74 8.36 14.65
N ILE A 85 16.98 9.45 14.86
CA ILE A 85 17.22 10.77 14.26
C ILE A 85 18.60 11.30 14.64
N GLU A 86 18.94 11.33 15.93
CA GLU A 86 20.27 11.79 16.40
C GLU A 86 21.40 10.97 15.76
N ARG A 87 21.23 9.65 15.64
CA ARG A 87 22.22 8.79 14.99
C ARG A 87 22.38 9.11 13.50
N LEU A 88 21.28 9.37 12.79
CA LEU A 88 21.31 9.73 11.37
C LEU A 88 21.98 11.10 11.16
N GLU A 89 21.61 12.10 11.95
CA GLU A 89 22.24 13.43 11.92
C GLU A 89 23.74 13.34 12.20
N ASN A 90 24.15 12.54 13.20
CA ASN A 90 25.57 12.30 13.50
C ASN A 90 26.31 11.53 12.39
N LYS A 91 25.64 10.64 11.65
CA LYS A 91 26.25 9.96 10.49
C LYS A 91 26.47 10.96 9.35
N MET A 92 25.49 11.80 9.07
CA MET A 92 25.59 12.83 8.05
C MET A 92 26.65 13.88 8.39
N GLN A 93 26.73 14.30 9.66
CA GLN A 93 27.76 15.25 10.09
C GLN A 93 29.16 14.67 9.95
N ARG A 94 29.36 13.39 10.32
CA ARG A 94 30.65 12.72 10.10
C ARG A 94 31.06 12.67 8.64
N LEU A 95 30.12 12.39 7.72
CA LEU A 95 30.40 12.45 6.28
C LEU A 95 30.81 13.86 5.85
N ARG A 96 30.09 14.89 6.31
CA ARG A 96 30.42 16.29 6.02
C ARG A 96 31.81 16.68 6.54
N ASP A 97 32.17 16.24 7.74
CA ASP A 97 33.47 16.54 8.36
C ASP A 97 34.62 15.78 7.68
N GLU A 98 34.42 14.49 7.35
CA GLU A 98 35.42 13.62 6.73
C GLU A 98 35.74 14.05 5.29
N TYR A 99 34.73 14.48 4.54
CA TYR A 99 34.85 14.84 3.13
C TYR A 99 34.77 16.36 2.87
N ASN A 100 34.67 17.16 3.93
CA ASN A 100 34.64 18.63 3.92
C ASN A 100 33.62 19.23 2.93
N PHE A 101 32.34 18.86 3.06
CA PHE A 101 31.25 19.43 2.26
C PHE A 101 30.04 19.89 3.07
N ILE A 102 29.25 20.76 2.44
CA ILE A 102 27.95 21.20 2.95
C ILE A 102 26.85 20.35 2.31
N GLU A 103 26.80 20.35 0.98
CA GLU A 103 25.91 19.52 0.16
C GLU A 103 26.73 18.71 -0.87
N PRO A 104 26.41 17.42 -1.08
CA PRO A 104 27.15 16.57 -2.01
C PRO A 104 27.19 17.11 -3.44
N ASP A 105 26.06 17.60 -3.95
CA ASP A 105 25.93 18.02 -5.35
C ASP A 105 26.73 19.29 -5.66
N VAL A 106 26.73 20.26 -4.73
CA VAL A 106 27.48 21.51 -4.88
C VAL A 106 28.99 21.26 -4.92
N SER A 107 29.45 20.19 -4.29
CA SER A 107 30.87 19.84 -4.20
C SER A 107 31.38 19.03 -5.40
N LEU A 108 30.47 18.49 -6.24
CA LEU A 108 30.82 17.74 -7.45
C LEU A 108 31.19 18.63 -8.64
N THR A 109 30.54 19.79 -8.77
CA THR A 109 30.71 20.66 -9.95
C THR A 109 32.17 21.03 -10.21
N PRO A 110 32.98 21.48 -9.23
CA PRO A 110 34.38 21.81 -9.48
C PRO A 110 35.24 20.61 -9.89
N ILE A 111 34.90 19.41 -9.42
CA ILE A 111 35.59 18.17 -9.78
C ILE A 111 35.24 17.77 -11.21
N ALA A 112 33.97 17.88 -11.59
CA ALA A 112 33.49 17.61 -12.94
C ALA A 112 34.12 18.59 -13.95
N ASP A 113 34.08 19.89 -13.66
CA ASP A 113 34.67 20.94 -14.52
C ASP A 113 36.18 20.72 -14.72
N ARG A 114 36.89 20.35 -13.64
CA ARG A 114 38.32 20.05 -13.72
C ARG A 114 38.62 18.76 -14.49
N THR A 115 37.75 17.77 -14.39
CA THR A 115 37.85 16.52 -15.16
C THR A 115 37.71 16.80 -16.65
N GLU A 116 36.72 17.62 -17.02
CA GLU A 116 36.51 18.04 -18.40
C GLU A 116 37.73 18.80 -18.95
N LEU A 117 38.26 19.75 -18.19
CA LEU A 117 39.47 20.50 -18.59
C LEU A 117 40.68 19.57 -18.83
N ILE A 118 40.90 18.58 -17.97
CA ILE A 118 42.00 17.63 -18.13
C ILE A 118 41.78 16.70 -19.33
N ASN A 119 40.54 16.28 -19.60
CA ASN A 119 40.24 15.47 -20.78
C ASN A 119 40.55 16.26 -22.06
N GLN A 120 40.14 17.54 -22.11
CA GLN A 120 40.48 18.43 -23.23
C GLN A 120 41.99 18.60 -23.40
N GLU A 121 42.74 18.76 -22.29
CA GLU A 121 44.20 18.82 -22.34
C GLU A 121 44.82 17.49 -22.84
N GLN A 122 44.29 16.35 -22.42
CA GLN A 122 44.77 15.04 -22.90
C GLN A 122 44.55 14.85 -24.40
N ASP A 123 43.39 15.26 -24.91
CA ASP A 123 43.07 15.17 -26.34
C ASP A 123 44.01 16.06 -27.17
N GLN A 124 44.24 17.30 -26.70
CA GLN A 124 45.18 18.22 -27.33
C GLN A 124 46.61 17.67 -27.35
N VAL A 125 47.12 17.22 -26.19
CA VAL A 125 48.47 16.66 -26.08
C VAL A 125 48.59 15.41 -26.95
N THR A 126 47.59 14.54 -26.98
CA THR A 126 47.60 13.33 -27.80
C THR A 126 47.69 13.65 -29.29
N SER A 127 46.90 14.63 -29.75
CA SER A 127 46.92 15.10 -31.14
C SER A 127 48.28 15.71 -31.51
N GLU A 128 48.83 16.60 -30.68
CA GLU A 128 50.11 17.26 -30.92
C GLU A 128 51.26 16.25 -30.96
N LEU A 129 51.24 15.27 -30.06
CA LEU A 129 52.23 14.21 -29.96
C LEU A 129 52.18 13.28 -31.19
N GLN A 130 50.98 12.96 -31.68
CA GLN A 130 50.82 12.22 -32.94
C GLN A 130 51.40 13.00 -34.13
N GLN A 131 51.14 14.31 -34.21
CA GLN A 131 51.70 15.15 -35.27
C GLN A 131 53.23 15.20 -35.23
N LEU A 132 53.84 15.40 -34.06
CA LEU A 132 55.30 15.43 -33.94
C LEU A 132 55.94 14.08 -34.25
N ARG A 133 55.33 12.96 -33.83
CA ARG A 133 55.82 11.61 -34.18
C ARG A 133 55.80 11.37 -35.69
N LEU A 134 54.76 11.84 -36.38
CA LEU A 134 54.70 11.77 -37.84
C LEU A 134 55.78 12.63 -38.50
N LYS A 135 55.98 13.86 -38.02
CA LYS A 135 57.06 14.74 -38.49
C LYS A 135 58.44 14.11 -38.30
N LEU A 136 58.71 13.55 -37.12
CA LEU A 136 59.98 12.87 -36.84
C LEU A 136 60.21 11.69 -37.79
N ARG A 137 59.20 10.82 -37.96
CA ARG A 137 59.29 9.67 -38.87
C ARG A 137 59.54 10.10 -40.33
N ASN A 138 58.83 11.13 -40.79
CA ASN A 138 59.01 11.65 -42.15
C ASN A 138 60.40 12.25 -42.33
N LEU A 139 60.88 13.04 -41.36
CA LEU A 139 62.21 13.62 -41.35
C LEU A 139 63.29 12.53 -41.43
N GLU A 140 63.19 11.48 -40.60
CA GLU A 140 64.15 10.36 -40.60
C GLU A 140 64.21 9.65 -41.96
N TYR A 141 63.05 9.39 -42.57
CA TYR A 141 62.96 8.80 -43.90
C TYR A 141 63.55 9.72 -44.98
N GLU A 142 63.23 11.01 -44.94
CA GLU A 142 63.71 11.99 -45.93
C GLU A 142 65.21 12.22 -45.83
N LEU A 143 65.76 12.35 -44.61
CA LEU A 143 67.20 12.54 -44.40
C LEU A 143 68.02 11.33 -44.82
N SER A 144 67.48 10.12 -44.66
CA SER A 144 68.15 8.89 -45.10
C SER A 144 68.23 8.75 -46.63
N ASN A 145 67.33 9.40 -47.38
CA ASN A 145 67.25 9.26 -48.83
C ASN A 145 67.75 10.51 -49.58
N GLN A 146 67.47 11.70 -49.05
CA GLN A 146 67.69 13.00 -49.70
C GLN A 146 67.97 14.10 -48.66
N PRO A 147 69.16 14.12 -48.04
CA PRO A 147 69.48 15.02 -46.92
C PRO A 147 69.45 16.51 -47.29
N THR A 148 69.63 16.85 -48.57
CA THR A 148 69.67 18.24 -49.05
C THR A 148 68.33 18.77 -49.58
N THR A 149 67.28 17.95 -49.63
CA THR A 149 65.96 18.32 -50.19
C THR A 149 64.77 17.87 -49.35
N SER A 150 64.99 17.49 -48.07
CA SER A 150 63.93 17.10 -47.14
C SER A 150 62.87 18.20 -46.96
N PRO A 151 61.61 17.99 -47.41
CA PRO A 151 60.53 18.95 -47.21
C PRO A 151 60.22 19.19 -45.73
N THR A 152 60.29 18.15 -44.90
CA THR A 152 60.05 18.25 -43.46
C THR A 152 61.14 19.08 -42.76
N ALA A 153 62.41 18.90 -43.14
CA ALA A 153 63.49 19.73 -42.62
C ALA A 153 63.39 21.19 -43.08
N ILE A 154 62.86 21.44 -44.30
CA ILE A 154 62.61 22.79 -44.82
C ILE A 154 61.46 23.47 -44.06
N ASP A 155 60.36 22.76 -43.77
CA ASP A 155 59.23 23.25 -42.96
C ASP A 155 59.67 23.62 -41.53
N LEU A 156 60.53 22.78 -40.94
CA LEU A 156 61.05 22.95 -39.59
C LEU A 156 62.37 23.73 -39.53
N ALA A 157 62.76 24.36 -40.64
CA ALA A 157 64.12 24.82 -40.83
C ALA A 157 64.53 25.92 -39.84
N THR A 158 65.77 25.81 -39.39
CA THR A 158 66.47 26.92 -38.72
C THR A 158 67.08 27.87 -39.75
N PRO A 159 67.37 29.14 -39.40
CA PRO A 159 68.08 30.06 -40.30
C PRO A 159 69.41 29.49 -40.81
N ARG A 160 70.10 28.69 -39.98
CA ARG A 160 71.34 28.00 -40.35
C ARG A 160 71.10 26.96 -41.45
N TYR A 161 70.07 26.14 -41.32
CA TYR A 161 69.73 25.10 -42.31
C TYR A 161 69.37 25.73 -43.67
N GLN A 162 68.54 26.77 -43.67
CA GLN A 162 68.18 27.49 -44.91
C GLN A 162 69.40 28.19 -45.54
N GLY A 163 70.27 28.79 -44.73
CA GLY A 163 71.50 29.42 -45.21
C GLY A 163 72.42 28.42 -45.91
N LEU A 164 72.60 27.22 -45.34
CA LEU A 164 73.42 26.16 -45.94
C LEU A 164 72.81 25.62 -47.24
N LEU A 165 71.49 25.48 -47.34
CA LEU A 165 70.81 25.10 -48.59
C LEU A 165 71.02 26.13 -49.70
N ASN A 166 71.02 27.42 -49.37
CA ASN A 166 71.29 28.49 -50.34
C ASN A 166 72.74 28.44 -50.81
N GLN A 167 73.70 28.27 -49.89
CA GLN A 167 75.12 28.12 -50.26
C GLN A 167 75.36 26.88 -51.13
N LEU A 168 74.69 25.76 -50.83
CA LEU A 168 74.75 24.55 -51.66
C LEU A 168 74.28 24.83 -53.08
N ARG A 169 73.14 25.53 -53.23
CA ARG A 169 72.59 25.90 -54.54
C ARG A 169 73.55 26.81 -55.31
N GLU A 170 74.19 27.76 -54.65
CA GLU A 170 75.19 28.63 -55.27
C GLU A 170 76.41 27.84 -55.78
N ILE A 171 76.89 26.86 -55.00
CA ILE A 171 77.99 25.98 -55.43
C ILE A 171 77.55 25.08 -56.59
N ASP A 172 76.34 24.50 -56.55
CA ASP A 172 75.82 23.67 -57.63
C ASP A 172 75.71 24.46 -58.95
N ILE A 173 75.33 25.73 -58.89
CA ILE A 173 75.33 26.64 -60.06
C ILE A 173 76.76 26.86 -60.59
N LYS A 174 77.72 27.16 -59.71
CA LYS A 174 79.14 27.37 -60.10
C LYS A 174 79.73 26.11 -60.72
N LEU A 175 79.48 24.95 -60.12
CA LEU A 175 79.91 23.65 -60.65
C LEU A 175 79.33 23.40 -62.04
N SER A 176 78.03 23.63 -62.24
CA SER A 176 77.36 23.45 -63.53
C SER A 176 77.92 24.35 -64.63
N GLN A 177 78.26 25.60 -64.29
CA GLN A 177 78.89 26.53 -65.23
C GLN A 177 80.31 26.09 -65.61
N LYS A 178 81.11 25.72 -64.61
CA LYS A 178 82.52 25.34 -64.81
C LYS A 178 82.68 23.97 -65.49
N SER A 179 81.77 23.02 -65.25
CA SER A 179 81.79 21.70 -65.89
C SER A 179 81.47 21.73 -67.39
N THR A 180 80.95 22.85 -67.90
CA THR A 180 80.75 23.07 -69.34
C THR A 180 82.09 23.35 -70.05
N ILE A 181 83.10 23.83 -69.31
CA ILE A 181 84.37 24.31 -69.86
C ILE A 181 85.54 23.41 -69.44
N TYR A 182 85.51 22.86 -68.22
CA TYR A 182 86.58 22.08 -67.63
C TYR A 182 86.19 20.62 -67.42
N SER A 183 87.18 19.73 -67.54
CA SER A 183 87.00 18.32 -67.18
C SER A 183 86.89 18.13 -65.67
N ASP A 184 86.32 17.00 -65.25
CA ASP A 184 86.15 16.64 -63.85
C ASP A 184 87.46 16.58 -63.04
N GLN A 185 88.62 16.43 -63.68
CA GLN A 185 89.94 16.34 -63.03
C GLN A 185 90.62 17.70 -62.84
N ASN A 186 90.04 18.79 -63.34
CA ASN A 186 90.60 20.12 -63.16
C ASN A 186 90.60 20.52 -61.67
N ALA A 187 91.70 21.13 -61.20
CA ALA A 187 91.87 21.54 -59.81
C ALA A 187 90.73 22.44 -59.31
N GLU A 188 90.20 23.35 -60.13
CA GLU A 188 89.11 24.26 -59.74
C GLU A 188 87.79 23.49 -59.52
N ILE A 189 87.52 22.46 -60.32
CA ILE A 189 86.34 21.57 -60.14
C ILE A 189 86.48 20.75 -58.85
N GLN A 190 87.68 20.23 -58.55
CA GLN A 190 87.92 19.45 -57.34
C GLN A 190 87.72 20.27 -56.08
N VAL A 191 88.23 21.51 -56.04
CA VAL A 191 88.01 22.43 -54.92
C VAL A 191 86.51 22.70 -54.71
N LEU A 192 85.74 22.94 -55.78
CA LEU A 192 84.30 23.15 -55.67
C LEU A 192 83.55 21.88 -55.21
N LYS A 193 83.99 20.68 -55.63
CA LYS A 193 83.41 19.40 -55.16
C LYS A 193 83.69 19.17 -53.67
N GLU A 194 84.90 19.48 -53.21
CA GLU A 194 85.26 19.40 -51.79
C GLU A 194 84.46 20.39 -50.94
N GLU A 195 84.30 21.63 -51.42
CA GLU A 195 83.49 22.66 -50.76
C GLU A 195 82.01 22.24 -50.70
N ARG A 196 81.47 21.70 -51.81
CA ARG A 196 80.13 21.12 -51.85
C ARG A 196 79.95 20.04 -50.79
N GLN A 197 80.88 19.08 -50.72
CA GLN A 197 80.82 17.98 -49.75
C GLN A 197 80.85 18.50 -48.30
N ARG A 198 81.67 19.52 -48.03
CA ARG A 198 81.70 20.18 -46.72
C ARG A 198 80.35 20.82 -46.36
N ILE A 199 79.72 21.51 -47.30
CA ILE A 199 78.39 22.11 -47.08
C ILE A 199 77.34 21.02 -46.84
N VAL A 200 77.36 19.93 -47.62
CA VAL A 200 76.46 18.78 -47.41
C VAL A 200 76.60 18.23 -45.99
N SER A 201 77.83 17.99 -45.51
CA SER A 201 78.03 17.54 -44.12
C SER A 201 77.55 18.56 -43.08
N LEU A 202 77.66 19.85 -43.34
CA LEU A 202 77.10 20.88 -42.46
C LEU A 202 75.55 20.91 -42.48
N ILE A 203 74.93 20.61 -43.62
CA ILE A 203 73.47 20.46 -43.75
C ILE A 203 73.00 19.27 -42.92
N GLU A 204 73.68 18.13 -43.01
CA GLU A 204 73.39 16.93 -42.22
C GLU A 204 73.48 17.22 -40.71
N GLN A 205 74.54 17.92 -40.26
CA GLN A 205 74.66 18.35 -38.86
C GLN A 205 73.54 19.31 -38.44
N ALA A 206 73.13 20.23 -39.33
CA ALA A 206 72.03 21.15 -39.04
C ALA A 206 70.67 20.42 -38.98
N ALA A 207 70.48 19.38 -39.80
CA ALA A 207 69.31 18.52 -39.77
C ALA A 207 69.25 17.67 -38.49
N GLU A 208 70.38 17.18 -37.99
CA GLU A 208 70.44 16.45 -36.71
C GLU A 208 69.97 17.33 -35.55
N ILE A 209 70.29 18.62 -35.54
CA ILE A 209 69.79 19.57 -34.54
C ILE A 209 68.26 19.70 -34.61
N ILE A 210 67.67 19.71 -35.82
CA ILE A 210 66.21 19.73 -36.01
C ILE A 210 65.59 18.44 -35.46
N GLN A 211 66.20 17.28 -35.74
CA GLN A 211 65.75 16.00 -35.21
C GLN A 211 65.80 15.96 -33.68
N GLN A 212 66.92 16.38 -33.07
CA GLN A 212 67.08 16.44 -31.62
C GLN A 212 66.03 17.35 -30.98
N LYS A 213 65.72 18.49 -31.61
CA LYS A 213 64.64 19.38 -31.15
C LYS A 213 63.28 18.66 -31.15
N LEU A 214 62.91 18.00 -32.26
CA LEU A 214 61.67 17.22 -32.35
C LEU A 214 61.58 16.14 -31.26
N VAL A 215 62.67 15.40 -31.03
CA VAL A 215 62.74 14.36 -29.99
C VAL A 215 62.53 14.96 -28.61
N ASN A 216 63.13 16.12 -28.33
CA ASN A 216 62.95 16.83 -27.07
C ASN A 216 61.51 17.36 -26.89
N ASP A 217 60.91 17.89 -27.95
CA ASP A 217 59.52 18.36 -27.95
C ASP A 217 58.55 17.18 -27.69
N ILE A 218 58.75 16.04 -28.36
CA ILE A 218 57.99 14.79 -28.12
C ILE A 218 58.13 14.36 -26.66
N LYS A 219 59.37 14.30 -26.14
CA LYS A 219 59.62 13.89 -24.75
C LYS A 219 58.91 14.81 -23.75
N THR A 220 58.88 16.11 -24.04
CA THR A 220 58.17 17.10 -23.22
C THR A 220 56.66 16.85 -23.22
N LEU A 221 56.07 16.61 -24.39
CA LEU A 221 54.65 16.26 -24.51
C LEU A 221 54.32 14.91 -23.87
N GLU A 222 55.18 13.90 -23.98
CA GLU A 222 55.02 12.61 -23.31
C GLU A 222 55.01 12.77 -21.78
N ASN A 223 55.88 13.63 -21.23
CA ASN A 223 55.87 13.95 -19.81
C ASN A 223 54.54 14.63 -19.41
N ARG A 224 54.06 15.59 -20.22
CA ARG A 224 52.79 16.27 -20.00
C ARG A 224 51.61 15.31 -20.06
N GLN A 225 51.59 14.39 -21.03
CA GLN A 225 50.58 13.34 -21.17
C GLN A 225 50.53 12.45 -19.93
N ARG A 226 51.69 11.98 -19.44
CA ARG A 226 51.75 11.16 -18.20
C ARG A 226 51.25 11.92 -16.98
N LEU A 227 51.59 13.20 -16.85
CA LEU A 227 51.10 14.03 -15.77
C LEU A 227 49.57 14.19 -15.85
N ALA A 228 49.03 14.52 -17.01
CA ALA A 228 47.60 14.65 -17.23
C ALA A 228 46.84 13.34 -16.97
N GLN A 229 47.40 12.20 -17.37
CA GLN A 229 46.85 10.86 -17.08
C GLN A 229 46.83 10.57 -15.57
N SER A 230 47.91 10.89 -14.86
CA SER A 230 47.97 10.69 -13.40
C SER A 230 46.96 11.58 -12.65
N GLN A 231 46.77 12.82 -13.11
CA GLN A 231 45.79 13.75 -12.55
C GLN A 231 44.35 13.28 -12.83
N SER A 232 44.07 12.83 -14.05
CA SER A 232 42.78 12.26 -14.43
C SER A 232 42.44 11.02 -13.59
N ALA A 233 43.38 10.07 -13.43
CA ALA A 233 43.18 8.89 -12.59
C ALA A 233 42.89 9.26 -11.12
N LYS A 234 43.58 10.27 -10.58
CA LYS A 234 43.34 10.78 -9.22
C LYS A 234 41.94 11.39 -9.10
N LEU A 235 41.52 12.22 -10.06
CA LEU A 235 40.18 12.81 -10.07
C LEU A 235 39.09 11.76 -10.25
N GLN A 236 39.29 10.76 -11.10
CA GLN A 236 38.35 9.66 -11.29
C GLN A 236 38.18 8.84 -10.01
N SER A 237 39.27 8.59 -9.28
CA SER A 237 39.20 7.95 -7.96
C SER A 237 38.45 8.83 -6.94
N GLN A 238 38.69 10.15 -6.95
CA GLN A 238 37.97 11.08 -6.08
C GLN A 238 36.48 11.12 -6.41
N LEU A 239 36.12 11.14 -7.69
CA LEU A 239 34.74 11.14 -8.17
C LEU A 239 34.01 9.85 -7.78
N LYS A 240 34.67 8.69 -7.92
CA LYS A 240 34.10 7.40 -7.52
C LYS A 240 33.81 7.37 -6.02
N ASN A 241 34.77 7.81 -5.21
CA ASN A 241 34.59 7.90 -3.76
C ASN A 241 33.47 8.88 -3.41
N TRP A 242 33.40 10.02 -4.11
CA TRP A 242 32.36 11.00 -3.92
C TRP A 242 30.96 10.48 -4.26
N SER A 243 30.83 9.71 -5.33
CA SER A 243 29.54 9.10 -5.72
C SER A 243 28.99 8.25 -4.57
N THR A 244 29.84 7.41 -3.96
CA THR A 244 29.44 6.60 -2.80
C THR A 244 29.03 7.45 -1.60
N VAL A 245 29.77 8.53 -1.32
CA VAL A 245 29.44 9.48 -0.25
C VAL A 245 28.11 10.19 -0.52
N SER A 246 27.85 10.60 -1.76
CA SER A 246 26.61 11.25 -2.17
C SER A 246 25.41 10.31 -2.02
N ASP A 247 25.55 9.05 -2.44
CA ASP A 247 24.52 8.03 -2.30
C ASP A 247 24.19 7.76 -0.82
N ASP A 248 25.23 7.56 0.00
CA ASP A 248 25.07 7.34 1.44
C ASP A 248 24.44 8.55 2.14
N TYR A 249 24.86 9.76 1.80
CA TYR A 249 24.29 10.99 2.34
C TYR A 249 22.81 11.14 1.96
N THR A 250 22.45 10.90 0.69
CA THR A 250 21.07 10.97 0.20
C THR A 250 20.18 9.96 0.90
N LYS A 251 20.70 8.74 1.12
CA LYS A 251 20.00 7.70 1.87
C LYS A 251 19.78 8.11 3.32
N PHE A 252 20.79 8.64 4.00
CA PHE A 252 20.63 9.12 5.38
C PHE A 252 19.66 10.30 5.48
N GLN A 253 19.66 11.20 4.51
CA GLN A 253 18.69 12.29 4.43
C GLN A 253 17.25 11.74 4.30
N GLN A 254 17.02 10.78 3.41
CA GLN A 254 15.71 10.15 3.26
C GLN A 254 15.26 9.42 4.54
N ASP A 255 16.15 8.65 5.15
CA ASP A 255 15.89 7.96 6.42
C ASP A 255 15.58 8.96 7.55
N LEU A 256 16.27 10.10 7.57
CA LEU A 256 16.07 11.18 8.54
C LEU A 256 14.69 11.81 8.38
N ASP A 257 14.26 12.06 7.15
CA ASP A 257 12.94 12.64 6.86
C ASP A 257 11.82 11.67 7.23
N ILE A 258 11.99 10.37 6.94
CA ILE A 258 11.05 9.31 7.37
C ILE A 258 10.97 9.27 8.90
N ALA A 259 12.11 9.25 9.60
CA ALA A 259 12.15 9.19 11.06
C ALA A 259 11.52 10.44 11.70
N LYS A 260 11.78 11.63 11.15
CA LYS A 260 11.14 12.89 11.59
C LYS A 260 9.63 12.86 11.39
N SER A 261 9.15 12.37 10.24
CA SER A 261 7.73 12.20 9.97
C SER A 261 7.08 11.22 10.95
N GLN A 262 7.70 10.06 11.16
CA GLN A 262 7.24 9.05 12.11
C GLN A 262 7.18 9.59 13.54
N LEU A 263 8.19 10.34 13.98
CA LEU A 263 8.22 10.99 15.29
C LEU A 263 7.02 11.94 15.46
N ASN A 264 6.74 12.74 14.45
CA ASN A 264 5.62 13.69 14.48
C ASN A 264 4.27 12.97 14.54
N GLU A 265 4.09 11.90 13.78
CA GLU A 265 2.88 11.07 13.84
C GLU A 265 2.71 10.40 15.20
N PHE A 266 3.78 9.86 15.80
CA PHE A 266 3.73 9.30 17.15
C PHE A 266 3.38 10.36 18.21
N LYS A 267 3.96 11.56 18.13
CA LYS A 267 3.63 12.67 19.03
C LYS A 267 2.15 13.07 18.91
N ARG A 268 1.66 13.25 17.69
CA ARG A 268 0.23 13.56 17.43
C ARG A 268 -0.71 12.48 17.93
N LYS A 269 -0.35 11.21 17.71
CA LYS A 269 -1.15 10.08 18.18
C LYS A 269 -1.17 10.02 19.70
N LYS A 270 -0.05 10.29 20.36
CA LYS A 270 0.04 10.35 21.83
C LYS A 270 -0.84 11.47 22.37
N GLU A 271 -0.76 12.67 21.80
CA GLU A 271 -1.60 13.80 22.20
C GLU A 271 -3.09 13.48 22.04
N THR A 272 -3.48 12.84 20.94
CA THR A 272 -4.85 12.37 20.72
C THR A 272 -5.29 11.38 21.81
N LEU A 273 -4.44 10.40 22.16
CA LEU A 273 -4.76 9.43 23.21
C LEU A 273 -4.83 10.06 24.60
N LEU A 274 -3.98 11.04 24.91
CA LEU A 274 -4.03 11.80 26.17
C LEU A 274 -5.32 12.62 26.28
N VAL A 275 -5.75 13.25 25.17
CA VAL A 275 -7.04 13.94 25.10
C VAL A 275 -8.19 12.95 25.29
N ASP A 276 -8.13 11.78 24.65
CA ASP A 276 -9.15 10.73 24.78
C ASP A 276 -9.17 10.11 26.20
N GLU A 277 -8.01 9.99 26.86
CA GLU A 277 -7.90 9.59 28.27
C GLU A 277 -8.56 10.62 29.18
N ALA A 278 -8.27 11.90 28.99
CA ALA A 278 -8.90 12.99 29.74
C ALA A 278 -10.42 13.07 29.49
N LYS A 279 -10.88 12.70 28.29
CA LYS A 279 -12.29 12.64 27.90
C LYS A 279 -13.06 11.40 28.40
N GLN A 280 -12.51 10.55 29.28
CA GLN A 280 -13.16 9.36 29.84
C GLN A 280 -14.43 9.61 30.69
N GLN A 281 -15.29 10.57 30.31
CA GLN A 281 -16.61 10.85 30.86
C GLN A 281 -17.77 10.49 29.90
N SER A 282 -17.58 9.58 28.94
CA SER A 282 -18.72 9.01 28.21
C SER A 282 -18.62 7.49 28.13
N PRO A 283 -18.79 6.79 29.26
CA PRO A 283 -19.16 5.38 29.24
C PRO A 283 -20.47 5.22 28.45
N TRP A 284 -20.79 4.00 28.04
CA TRP A 284 -22.12 3.65 27.58
C TRP A 284 -23.17 4.38 28.44
N GLN A 285 -24.00 5.22 27.84
CA GLN A 285 -24.99 5.95 28.62
C GLN A 285 -26.23 5.06 28.75
N LEU A 286 -26.76 4.95 29.97
CA LEU A 286 -28.03 4.28 30.18
C LEU A 286 -29.13 5.07 29.46
N LEU A 287 -29.56 4.58 28.29
CA LEU A 287 -30.59 5.25 27.47
C LEU A 287 -31.99 5.07 28.06
N ALA A 288 -32.26 3.89 28.61
CA ALA A 288 -33.51 3.56 29.29
C ALA A 288 -33.19 2.86 30.61
N PRO A 289 -33.63 3.41 31.77
CA PRO A 289 -33.54 2.68 33.03
C PRO A 289 -34.38 1.40 32.94
N ALA A 290 -34.00 0.37 33.72
CA ALA A 290 -34.75 -0.88 33.75
C ALA A 290 -36.22 -0.61 34.10
N GLU A 291 -37.13 -0.99 33.20
CA GLU A 291 -38.56 -0.90 33.42
C GLU A 291 -38.99 -1.86 34.54
N GLU A 292 -40.15 -1.60 35.17
CA GLU A 292 -40.70 -2.54 36.13
C GLU A 292 -40.91 -3.91 35.49
N PRO A 293 -40.54 -5.03 36.15
CA PRO A 293 -40.70 -6.34 35.56
C PRO A 293 -42.16 -6.62 35.25
N GLN A 294 -42.45 -6.83 33.97
CA GLN A 294 -43.78 -7.17 33.49
C GLN A 294 -44.04 -8.66 33.68
N SER A 295 -45.23 -9.02 34.18
CA SER A 295 -45.63 -10.41 34.31
C SER A 295 -46.11 -10.93 32.95
N ASN A 296 -45.40 -11.89 32.38
CA ASN A 296 -45.85 -12.64 31.19
C ASN A 296 -46.72 -13.84 31.59
N ASP A 297 -47.55 -13.72 32.63
CA ASP A 297 -48.47 -14.79 32.97
C ASP A 297 -49.58 -14.85 31.90
N ILE A 298 -49.56 -15.90 31.08
CA ILE A 298 -50.64 -16.21 30.14
C ILE A 298 -51.91 -16.35 30.98
N GLY A 299 -52.75 -15.32 30.96
CA GLY A 299 -53.87 -15.17 31.88
C GLY A 299 -54.74 -16.42 31.96
N VAL A 300 -55.30 -16.67 33.15
CA VAL A 300 -56.11 -17.87 33.47
C VAL A 300 -57.17 -18.16 32.40
N ASN A 301 -57.72 -17.13 31.74
CA ASN A 301 -58.65 -17.25 30.62
C ASN A 301 -58.11 -18.06 29.43
N ASN A 302 -56.86 -17.87 29.04
CA ASN A 302 -56.27 -18.60 27.91
C ASN A 302 -55.96 -20.05 28.28
N ARG A 303 -55.58 -20.32 29.55
CA ARG A 303 -55.45 -21.69 30.05
C ARG A 303 -56.80 -22.40 30.11
N LEU A 304 -57.86 -21.66 30.48
CA LEU A 304 -59.23 -22.16 30.47
C LEU A 304 -59.73 -22.47 29.04
N LEU A 305 -59.40 -21.63 28.06
CA LEU A 305 -59.71 -21.85 26.64
C LEU A 305 -58.96 -23.07 26.05
N LEU A 306 -57.69 -23.25 26.40
CA LEU A 306 -56.92 -24.42 26.00
C LEU A 306 -57.44 -25.70 26.68
N GLY A 307 -57.76 -25.64 27.97
CA GLY A 307 -58.36 -26.77 28.70
C GLY A 307 -59.74 -27.15 28.17
N SER A 308 -60.60 -26.16 27.87
CA SER A 308 -61.94 -26.40 27.34
C SER A 308 -61.91 -26.98 25.94
N SER A 309 -61.02 -26.49 25.06
CA SER A 309 -60.86 -27.04 23.70
C SER A 309 -60.35 -28.48 23.72
N LEU A 310 -59.36 -28.81 24.56
CA LEU A 310 -58.91 -30.20 24.74
C LEU A 310 -60.01 -31.10 25.33
N GLY A 311 -60.75 -30.61 26.32
CA GLY A 311 -61.86 -31.35 26.93
C GLY A 311 -62.99 -31.64 25.95
N LEU A 312 -63.32 -30.68 25.07
CA LEU A 312 -64.30 -30.86 24.00
C LEU A 312 -63.84 -31.91 22.98
N MET A 313 -62.57 -31.87 22.58
CA MET A 313 -61.99 -32.87 21.68
C MET A 313 -62.07 -34.28 22.27
N LEU A 314 -61.72 -34.45 23.55
CA LEU A 314 -61.81 -35.74 24.24
C LEU A 314 -63.26 -36.21 24.41
N GLY A 315 -64.19 -35.31 24.74
CA GLY A 315 -65.61 -35.62 24.86
C GLY A 315 -66.23 -36.09 23.52
N LEU A 316 -65.89 -35.41 22.42
CA LEU A 316 -66.29 -35.83 21.06
C LEU A 316 -65.71 -37.21 20.71
N GLY A 317 -64.44 -37.46 21.06
CA GLY A 317 -63.80 -38.76 20.85
C GLY A 317 -64.53 -39.90 21.56
N ILE A 318 -64.91 -39.71 22.82
CA ILE A 318 -65.65 -40.71 23.62
C ILE A 318 -67.07 -40.92 23.06
N ALA A 319 -67.76 -39.87 22.63
CA ALA A 319 -69.11 -39.97 22.06
C ALA A 319 -69.15 -40.80 20.77
N LEU A 320 -68.19 -40.57 19.85
CA LEU A 320 -68.08 -41.36 18.62
C LEU A 320 -67.72 -42.83 18.88
N MET A 321 -66.93 -43.07 19.94
CA MET A 321 -66.57 -44.43 20.36
C MET A 321 -67.79 -45.19 20.91
N LEU A 322 -68.68 -44.51 21.64
CA LEU A 322 -69.94 -45.07 22.12
C LEU A 322 -70.93 -45.35 20.97
N ASP A 323 -71.06 -44.45 20.00
CA ASP A 323 -72.00 -44.59 18.87
C ASP A 323 -71.71 -45.85 18.02
N LYS A 324 -70.44 -46.19 17.82
CA LYS A 324 -70.06 -47.40 17.07
C LYS A 324 -70.36 -48.73 17.77
N THR A 325 -70.82 -48.73 19.03
CA THR A 325 -71.10 -49.97 19.78
C THR A 325 -72.53 -50.49 19.64
N GLN A 326 -73.44 -49.73 19.01
CA GLN A 326 -74.82 -50.20 18.78
C GLN A 326 -74.97 -50.85 17.39
N LYS A 327 -75.13 -52.19 17.38
CA LYS A 327 -75.50 -52.97 16.18
C LYS A 327 -76.98 -52.79 15.86
N THR A 328 -77.32 -51.87 14.95
CA THR A 328 -78.64 -51.84 14.31
C THR A 328 -78.49 -51.64 12.81
N ILE A 329 -78.88 -52.67 12.04
CA ILE A 329 -78.72 -52.76 10.58
C ILE A 329 -80.04 -52.32 9.93
N TYR A 330 -80.05 -51.16 9.27
CA TYR A 330 -81.18 -50.68 8.46
C TYR A 330 -80.74 -50.44 7.02
N SER A 331 -80.73 -51.49 6.19
CA SER A 331 -80.90 -51.31 4.74
C SER A 331 -81.18 -52.66 4.08
N SER A 332 -82.27 -52.73 3.32
CA SER A 332 -82.79 -53.92 2.62
C SER A 332 -81.88 -54.44 1.50
N ALA A 333 -80.85 -53.70 1.10
CA ALA A 333 -79.85 -54.15 0.12
C ALA A 333 -78.88 -55.21 0.67
N LYS A 334 -78.90 -55.52 1.98
CA LYS A 334 -77.95 -56.46 2.63
C LYS A 334 -78.51 -57.88 2.81
N ILE A 335 -79.76 -58.13 2.43
CA ILE A 335 -80.40 -59.44 2.55
C ILE A 335 -80.02 -60.32 1.34
N GLU A 336 -79.95 -59.75 0.13
CA GLU A 336 -79.63 -60.48 -1.11
C GLU A 336 -78.18 -61.00 -1.14
N GLU A 337 -77.24 -60.28 -0.50
CA GLU A 337 -75.81 -60.63 -0.41
C GLU A 337 -75.52 -61.76 0.61
N VAL A 338 -76.40 -61.98 1.60
CA VAL A 338 -76.22 -63.02 2.63
C VAL A 338 -77.02 -64.29 2.32
N THR A 339 -78.14 -64.19 1.60
CA THR A 339 -79.05 -65.32 1.36
C THR A 339 -79.07 -65.83 -0.08
N ASN A 340 -78.46 -65.11 -1.03
CA ASN A 340 -78.26 -65.51 -2.42
C ASN A 340 -79.54 -65.95 -3.17
N LEU A 341 -80.70 -65.41 -2.79
CA LEU A 341 -82.01 -65.68 -3.41
C LEU A 341 -82.66 -64.36 -3.85
N PRO A 342 -83.23 -64.27 -5.08
CA PRO A 342 -83.84 -63.05 -5.57
C PRO A 342 -85.16 -62.75 -4.86
N ILE A 343 -85.36 -61.49 -4.49
CA ILE A 343 -86.52 -61.02 -3.72
C ILE A 343 -87.70 -60.79 -4.69
N LEU A 344 -88.74 -61.63 -4.60
CA LEU A 344 -89.89 -61.64 -5.53
C LEU A 344 -91.06 -60.69 -5.15
N GLY A 345 -90.87 -59.79 -4.17
CA GLY A 345 -91.85 -58.75 -3.86
C GLY A 345 -91.83 -58.30 -2.39
N HIS A 346 -92.18 -57.02 -2.15
CA HIS A 346 -92.27 -56.43 -0.81
C HIS A 346 -93.74 -56.14 -0.47
N ILE A 347 -94.18 -56.49 0.74
CA ILE A 347 -95.51 -56.16 1.27
C ILE A 347 -95.33 -55.17 2.42
N PRO A 348 -95.72 -53.89 2.28
CA PRO A 348 -95.50 -52.88 3.31
C PRO A 348 -96.53 -52.99 4.45
N HIS A 349 -96.05 -52.97 5.70
CA HIS A 349 -96.88 -52.92 6.90
C HIS A 349 -96.86 -51.52 7.52
N THR A 350 -98.05 -50.91 7.70
CA THR A 350 -98.25 -49.58 8.31
C THR A 350 -99.06 -49.68 9.62
N PRO A 351 -98.43 -49.48 10.80
CA PRO A 351 -99.17 -49.36 12.06
C PRO A 351 -99.70 -47.94 12.32
N LYS A 352 -100.89 -47.87 12.93
CA LYS A 352 -101.75 -46.68 13.14
C LYS A 352 -101.31 -45.73 14.26
N ARG A 353 -101.64 -44.45 14.03
CA ARG A 353 -101.46 -43.22 14.83
C ARG A 353 -102.50 -43.08 15.97
N LYS A 354 -102.07 -42.59 17.14
CA LYS A 354 -102.93 -42.26 18.30
C LYS A 354 -103.18 -40.75 18.39
N GLN A 355 -104.44 -40.36 18.58
CA GLN A 355 -104.97 -38.99 18.58
C GLN A 355 -104.90 -38.30 19.95
N LEU A 356 -104.88 -36.97 19.89
CA LEU A 356 -104.76 -35.97 20.96
C LEU A 356 -105.95 -35.94 21.94
N GLN A 357 -105.68 -35.52 23.17
CA GLN A 357 -106.68 -34.95 24.09
C GLN A 357 -106.31 -33.50 24.43
N LEU A 358 -107.25 -32.60 24.11
CA LEU A 358 -107.30 -31.20 24.54
C LEU A 358 -108.31 -31.10 25.69
N PHE A 359 -107.91 -30.60 26.85
CA PHE A 359 -108.81 -29.86 27.75
C PHE A 359 -108.00 -28.84 28.57
N ALA A 360 -108.45 -27.59 28.50
CA ALA A 360 -108.12 -26.50 29.41
C ALA A 360 -109.40 -26.04 30.10
N PRO A 361 -109.31 -25.36 31.26
CA PRO A 361 -109.90 -24.02 31.31
C PRO A 361 -109.03 -22.98 32.05
N ALA A 362 -109.44 -21.73 31.86
CA ALA A 362 -108.71 -20.49 32.02
C ALA A 362 -108.84 -19.79 33.39
N LYS A 363 -107.89 -18.89 33.68
CA LYS A 363 -107.98 -17.58 34.36
C LYS A 363 -106.66 -16.85 34.07
N GLY A 364 -106.63 -15.84 33.18
CA GLY A 364 -106.77 -14.40 33.48
C GLY A 364 -105.39 -13.83 33.88
N SER A 365 -104.77 -12.82 33.26
CA SER A 365 -105.23 -11.67 32.47
C SER A 365 -104.10 -11.18 31.54
N ILE A 366 -104.48 -10.71 30.35
CA ILE A 366 -103.60 -10.12 29.33
C ILE A 366 -103.60 -8.59 29.51
N ASP A 367 -102.44 -7.96 29.40
CA ASP A 367 -102.32 -6.56 28.97
C ASP A 367 -101.53 -6.51 27.66
N LEU A 368 -102.12 -5.86 26.66
CA LEU A 368 -101.64 -5.77 25.27
C LEU A 368 -101.66 -4.30 24.89
N LYS A 369 -100.49 -3.74 24.55
CA LYS A 369 -100.46 -2.57 23.66
C LYS A 369 -99.08 -2.38 22.99
N ARG A 370 -99.16 -2.31 21.65
CA ARG A 370 -98.30 -1.60 20.66
C ARG A 370 -97.21 -2.41 19.92
N LEU A 371 -97.61 -2.89 18.75
CA LEU A 371 -96.88 -2.83 17.46
C LEU A 371 -97.02 -1.39 16.87
N PRO A 372 -96.37 -0.95 15.76
CA PRO A 372 -95.77 -1.75 14.66
C PRO A 372 -94.50 -1.20 13.95
N SER A 373 -93.96 -2.03 13.04
CA SER A 373 -93.43 -1.74 11.68
C SER A 373 -92.38 -0.65 11.42
N ARG A 374 -91.29 -0.99 10.72
CA ARG A 374 -91.05 -0.56 9.31
C ARG A 374 -89.77 -1.13 8.68
N ILE A 375 -89.90 -1.29 7.37
CA ILE A 375 -88.94 -1.62 6.31
C ILE A 375 -87.89 -0.51 6.14
N SER A 376 -86.67 -0.84 5.69
CA SER A 376 -86.00 -0.20 4.54
C SER A 376 -84.60 -0.76 4.27
N ILE A 377 -84.43 -1.19 3.02
CA ILE A 377 -83.19 -1.51 2.32
C ILE A 377 -82.55 -0.18 1.90
N VAL A 378 -81.23 0.00 2.06
CA VAL A 378 -80.43 0.85 1.16
C VAL A 378 -79.06 0.21 0.92
N SER A 379 -78.78 0.13 -0.37
CA SER A 379 -77.63 -0.38 -1.09
C SER A 379 -76.47 0.62 -1.19
N GLN A 380 -75.32 0.11 -1.67
CA GLN A 380 -74.27 0.85 -2.40
C GLN A 380 -73.43 1.82 -1.54
N THR A 381 -72.14 2.06 -1.75
CA THR A 381 -71.22 1.79 -2.87
C THR A 381 -69.80 2.16 -2.41
N THR A 382 -68.82 1.47 -3.00
CA THR A 382 -67.55 2.01 -3.54
C THR A 382 -66.42 2.54 -2.65
N LYS A 383 -65.26 1.93 -2.96
CA LYS A 383 -64.03 2.54 -3.48
C LYS A 383 -62.89 2.81 -2.49
N ASP A 384 -61.77 2.18 -2.86
CA ASP A 384 -60.43 2.71 -3.02
C ASP A 384 -59.85 3.49 -1.84
N SER A 385 -58.83 2.90 -1.20
CA SER A 385 -57.43 3.34 -1.34
C SER A 385 -56.50 2.23 -0.90
#